data_AF-A0A7K4GXM0-F1
#
_entry.id   AF-A0A7K4GXM0-F1
#
_cell.length_a   1.000
_cell.length_b   1.000
_cell.length_c   1.000
_cell.angle_alpha   90.00
_cell.angle_beta   90.00
_cell.angle_gamma   90.00
#
_symmetry.space_group_name_H-M   'P 1'
#
loop_
_entity.id
_entity.type
_entity.pdbx_description
1 polymer ?
#
loop_
_entity_poly.entity_id
_entity_poly.type
_entity_poly.pdbx_seq_one_letter_code
_entity_poly.pdbx_strand_id
1 'polypeptide(L)'
;MRYKNPFPVGVKLPEINVSDDTLVSLGLGRDSSSLDILKELCRKGLREKGLRLKENKKDYYDRTIMEIDILYDLGFVDYILLNWDIMDFCKRNGIPTGAGRGSAAGSLVLYLLGVTNIDPIKYELFFERFVSKSRARKIEHKGEIFLDGSLLADIDNDISYDRRSEVIKYIEEKFEGKTSKILTLNTLSSKLCMKECGKIIDELSEIEVNQISDTIPKHFGKVAKLDVAYEESESFKKFADKYKKSFKIAHKLEGLIKNTGVHPSGISISYYKQEDIMPLQKTNDGSLVSGYDMDDVASLSVKFDILGLRTLSVVHDTCQQLGIDASSIDPADETIYAALSCLQQPKGLFQIEADTNFKVCKQIAPQNLEQLSAVVAIARPGALDFKDSYADYVRTGEFQSV
;
A
#
# COMPACT_ATOMS: atom_id res chain seq x y z
N MET A 1 -7.90 18.76 -26.86
CA MET A 1 -9.20 19.34 -26.45
C MET A 1 -9.19 19.49 -24.94
N ARG A 2 -9.47 20.68 -24.38
CA ARG A 2 -9.82 20.80 -22.95
C ARG A 2 -11.34 20.86 -22.88
N TYR A 3 -11.97 19.93 -22.18
CA TYR A 3 -13.41 19.98 -21.95
C TYR A 3 -13.75 21.27 -21.21
N LYS A 4 -14.77 22.00 -21.67
CA LYS A 4 -15.15 23.29 -21.07
C LYS A 4 -15.80 23.15 -19.69
N ASN A 5 -16.34 21.96 -19.40
CA ASN A 5 -17.02 21.66 -18.14
C ASN A 5 -16.86 20.16 -17.83
N PRO A 6 -15.67 19.69 -17.43
CA PRO A 6 -15.47 18.29 -17.06
C PRO A 6 -16.32 17.95 -15.84
N PHE A 7 -16.97 16.79 -15.84
CA PHE A 7 -17.70 16.27 -14.70
C PHE A 7 -17.34 14.79 -14.49
N PRO A 8 -17.05 14.38 -13.24
CA PRO A 8 -16.84 15.23 -12.07
C PRO A 8 -15.57 16.09 -12.21
N VAL A 9 -15.50 17.20 -11.46
CA VAL A 9 -14.33 18.11 -11.47
C VAL A 9 -13.19 17.65 -10.54
N GLY A 10 -13.41 16.54 -9.83
CA GLY A 10 -12.52 15.91 -8.87
C GLY A 10 -13.23 14.74 -8.19
N VAL A 11 -12.68 14.27 -7.08
CA VAL A 11 -13.21 13.13 -6.33
C VAL A 11 -14.20 13.59 -5.26
N LYS A 12 -15.44 13.12 -5.35
CA LYS A 12 -16.40 13.20 -4.24
C LYS A 12 -16.32 11.89 -3.46
N LEU A 13 -16.13 11.97 -2.14
CA LEU A 13 -16.02 10.78 -1.30
C LEU A 13 -17.36 10.01 -1.28
N PRO A 14 -17.33 8.66 -1.29
CA PRO A 14 -18.55 7.86 -1.14
C PRO A 14 -19.27 8.17 0.17
N GLU A 15 -20.61 8.17 0.15
CA GLU A 15 -21.41 8.27 1.36
C GLU A 15 -21.22 7.02 2.24
N ILE A 16 -20.91 7.23 3.51
CA ILE A 16 -20.75 6.14 4.48
C ILE A 16 -22.03 6.00 5.29
N ASN A 17 -22.75 4.93 4.99
CA ASN A 17 -23.89 4.50 5.78
C ASN A 17 -23.41 3.51 6.85
N VAL A 18 -23.41 3.98 8.10
CA VAL A 18 -23.13 3.17 9.28
C VAL A 18 -24.41 2.47 9.73
N SER A 19 -24.32 1.20 10.13
CA SER A 19 -25.50 0.43 10.53
C SER A 19 -26.16 1.00 11.78
N ASP A 20 -27.48 0.86 11.90
CA ASP A 20 -28.25 1.31 13.07
C ASP A 20 -27.70 0.72 14.37
N ASP A 21 -27.37 -0.58 14.36
CA ASP A 21 -26.79 -1.26 15.52
C ASP A 21 -25.49 -0.61 15.97
N THR A 22 -24.64 -0.21 15.01
CA THR A 22 -23.39 0.49 15.33
C THR A 22 -23.67 1.89 15.89
N LEU A 23 -24.59 2.66 15.31
CA LEU A 23 -24.96 3.98 15.83
C LEU A 23 -25.50 3.89 17.27
N VAL A 24 -26.40 2.95 17.53
CA VAL A 24 -26.93 2.69 18.88
C VAL A 24 -25.82 2.30 19.84
N SER A 25 -24.87 1.45 19.42
CA SER A 25 -23.72 1.08 20.26
C SER A 25 -22.79 2.25 20.61
N LEU A 26 -22.79 3.29 19.79
CA LEU A 26 -22.05 4.54 20.01
C LEU A 26 -22.89 5.59 20.75
N GLY A 27 -24.16 5.32 21.04
CA GLY A 27 -25.08 6.29 21.64
C GLY A 27 -25.49 7.41 20.69
N LEU A 28 -25.45 7.16 19.37
CA LEU A 28 -25.75 8.11 18.31
C LEU A 28 -27.10 7.82 17.64
N GLY A 29 -27.69 8.86 17.05
CA GLY A 29 -28.91 8.76 16.25
C GLY A 29 -28.60 8.70 14.75
N ARG A 30 -29.61 8.47 13.92
CA ARG A 30 -29.46 8.45 12.45
C ARG A 30 -29.07 9.81 11.86
N ASP A 31 -29.39 10.89 12.57
CA ASP A 31 -29.06 12.27 12.15
C ASP A 31 -27.65 12.71 12.57
N SER A 32 -26.87 11.83 13.22
CA SER A 32 -25.50 12.12 13.64
C SER A 32 -24.58 12.28 12.43
N SER A 33 -23.71 13.27 12.47
CA SER A 33 -22.76 13.51 11.38
C SER A 33 -21.63 12.48 11.37
N SER A 34 -20.97 12.30 10.22
CA SER A 34 -19.74 11.50 10.12
C SER A 34 -18.68 11.93 11.13
N LEU A 35 -18.60 13.22 11.46
CA LEU A 35 -17.67 13.72 12.47
C LEU A 35 -18.03 13.25 13.88
N ASP A 36 -19.32 13.19 14.21
CA ASP A 36 -19.79 12.70 15.51
C ASP A 36 -19.49 11.20 15.66
N ILE A 37 -19.73 10.43 14.61
CA ILE A 37 -19.39 9.00 14.54
C ILE A 37 -17.88 8.81 14.76
N LEU A 38 -17.04 9.54 14.01
CA LEU A 38 -15.58 9.46 14.15
C LEU A 38 -15.13 9.77 15.59
N LYS A 39 -15.68 10.83 16.21
CA LYS A 39 -15.36 11.22 17.58
C LYS A 39 -15.73 10.12 18.59
N GLU A 40 -16.91 9.52 18.47
CA GLU A 40 -17.32 8.44 19.37
C GLU A 40 -16.51 7.15 19.16
N LEU A 41 -16.15 6.82 17.92
CA LEU A 41 -15.24 5.72 17.64
C LEU A 41 -13.86 5.94 18.27
N CYS A 42 -13.28 7.14 18.15
CA CYS A 42 -12.02 7.46 18.82
C CYS A 42 -12.14 7.37 20.35
N ARG A 43 -13.24 7.86 20.94
CA ARG A 43 -13.52 7.75 22.38
C ARG A 43 -13.62 6.29 22.82
N LYS A 44 -14.29 5.44 22.03
CA LYS A 44 -14.37 3.99 22.25
C LYS A 44 -12.97 3.36 22.20
N GLY A 45 -12.19 3.63 21.15
CA GLY A 45 -10.83 3.12 21.00
C GLY A 45 -9.91 3.51 22.16
N LEU A 46 -9.98 4.76 22.64
CA LEU A 46 -9.20 5.22 23.80
C LEU A 46 -9.53 4.43 25.08
N ARG A 47 -10.80 4.02 25.25
CA ARG A 47 -11.23 3.18 26.38
C ARG A 47 -10.77 1.74 26.21
N GLU A 48 -11.07 1.13 25.08
CA GLU A 48 -10.80 -0.30 24.82
C GLU A 48 -9.31 -0.63 24.84
N LYS A 49 -8.45 0.30 24.39
CA LYS A 49 -6.99 0.14 24.41
C LYS A 49 -6.34 0.57 25.73
N GLY A 50 -7.13 0.92 26.76
CA GLY A 50 -6.63 1.29 28.08
C GLY A 50 -5.82 2.59 28.13
N LEU A 51 -5.84 3.40 27.06
CA LEU A 51 -4.97 4.57 26.92
C LEU A 51 -5.29 5.69 27.90
N ARG A 52 -6.53 5.71 28.43
CA ARG A 52 -6.96 6.64 29.48
C ARG A 52 -6.31 6.38 30.84
N LEU A 53 -5.73 5.20 31.04
CA LEU A 53 -5.11 4.77 32.29
C LEU A 53 -3.57 4.92 32.25
N LYS A 54 -2.98 5.18 31.09
CA LYS A 54 -1.53 5.41 30.96
C LYS A 54 -1.12 6.73 31.61
N GLU A 55 0.14 6.81 32.07
CA GLU A 55 0.72 8.03 32.64
C GLU A 55 0.68 9.19 31.63
N ASN A 56 0.99 8.91 30.37
CA ASN A 56 0.97 9.87 29.27
C ASN A 56 -0.39 9.97 28.55
N LYS A 57 -1.51 9.69 29.24
CA LYS A 57 -2.87 9.79 28.66
C LYS A 57 -3.19 11.14 28.01
N LYS A 58 -2.55 12.23 28.47
CA LYS A 58 -2.73 13.57 27.91
C LYS A 58 -2.23 13.63 26.47
N ASP A 59 -1.10 12.99 26.17
CA ASP A 59 -0.52 12.98 24.82
C ASP A 59 -1.45 12.29 23.82
N TYR A 60 -2.06 11.15 24.23
CA TYR A 60 -3.07 10.47 23.42
C TYR A 60 -4.30 11.34 23.19
N TYR A 61 -4.81 12.00 24.24
CA TYR A 61 -5.99 12.83 24.13
C TYR A 61 -5.76 14.04 23.20
N ASP A 62 -4.67 14.76 23.42
CA ASP A 62 -4.32 15.95 22.64
C ASP A 62 -4.03 15.59 21.18
N ARG A 63 -3.29 14.49 20.94
CA ARG A 63 -3.03 13.98 19.59
C ARG A 63 -4.32 13.56 18.88
N THR A 64 -5.25 12.92 19.59
CA THR A 64 -6.54 12.51 19.02
C THR A 64 -7.36 13.72 18.56
N ILE A 65 -7.46 14.76 19.39
CA ILE A 65 -8.18 15.99 19.03
C ILE A 65 -7.52 16.64 17.83
N MET A 66 -6.20 16.83 17.88
CA MET A 66 -5.43 17.43 16.80
C MET A 66 -5.67 16.70 15.47
N GLU A 67 -5.54 15.37 15.45
CA GLU A 67 -5.77 14.60 14.22
C GLU A 67 -7.21 14.69 13.71
N ILE A 68 -8.22 14.60 14.59
CA ILE A 68 -9.64 14.74 14.20
C ILE A 68 -9.89 16.10 13.56
N ASP A 69 -9.40 17.18 14.16
CA ASP A 69 -9.58 18.54 13.65
C ASP A 69 -8.92 18.70 12.27
N ILE A 70 -7.70 18.17 12.09
CA ILE A 70 -7.02 18.20 10.79
C ILE A 70 -7.79 17.38 9.74
N LEU A 71 -8.25 16.17 10.08
CA LEU A 71 -9.00 15.32 9.15
C LEU A 71 -10.33 15.98 8.74
N TYR A 72 -11.00 16.65 9.68
CA TYR A 72 -12.20 17.43 9.40
C TYR A 72 -11.92 18.62 8.49
N ASP A 73 -10.91 19.43 8.80
CA ASP A 73 -10.47 20.58 8.00
C ASP A 73 -10.15 20.19 6.55
N LEU A 74 -9.62 18.97 6.34
CA LEU A 74 -9.25 18.48 5.02
C LEU A 74 -10.41 17.75 4.31
N GLY A 75 -11.51 17.47 5.01
CA GLY A 75 -12.67 16.75 4.46
C GLY A 75 -12.43 15.24 4.31
N PHE A 76 -11.57 14.66 5.14
CA PHE A 76 -11.16 13.25 5.07
C PHE A 76 -11.96 12.34 6.01
N VAL A 77 -12.92 12.88 6.77
CA VAL A 77 -13.69 12.12 7.78
C VAL A 77 -14.36 10.89 7.16
N ASP A 78 -15.08 11.04 6.04
CA ASP A 78 -15.77 9.93 5.39
C ASP A 78 -14.78 8.89 4.83
N TYR A 79 -13.60 9.34 4.36
CA TYR A 79 -12.55 8.44 3.90
C TYR A 79 -11.95 7.60 5.04
N ILE A 80 -11.81 8.20 6.23
CA ILE A 80 -11.38 7.47 7.44
C ILE A 80 -12.44 6.47 7.87
N LEU A 81 -13.71 6.86 7.87
CA LEU A 81 -14.82 5.96 8.20
C LEU A 81 -14.97 4.82 7.19
N LEU A 82 -14.69 5.06 5.91
CA LEU A 82 -14.68 4.01 4.88
C LEU A 82 -13.65 2.93 5.19
N ASN A 83 -12.43 3.32 5.56
CA ASN A 83 -11.38 2.38 5.99
C ASN A 83 -11.78 1.63 7.25
N TRP A 84 -12.34 2.33 8.25
CA TRP A 84 -12.81 1.70 9.48
C TRP A 84 -13.91 0.68 9.23
N ASP A 85 -14.89 0.98 8.38
CA ASP A 85 -16.00 0.08 8.09
C ASP A 85 -15.53 -1.25 7.45
N ILE A 86 -14.56 -1.17 6.53
CA ILE A 86 -13.94 -2.35 5.91
C ILE A 86 -13.20 -3.18 6.96
N MET A 87 -12.40 -2.52 7.81
CA MET A 87 -11.61 -3.20 8.85
C MET A 87 -12.50 -3.78 9.97
N ASP A 88 -13.59 -3.10 10.30
CA ASP A 88 -14.60 -3.58 11.24
C ASP A 88 -15.36 -4.80 10.68
N PHE A 89 -15.68 -4.80 9.38
CA PHE A 89 -16.19 -6.00 8.70
C PHE A 89 -15.22 -7.18 8.82
N CYS A 90 -13.92 -6.95 8.56
CA CYS A 90 -12.91 -8.00 8.72
C CYS A 90 -12.89 -8.54 10.16
N LYS A 91 -12.87 -7.65 11.16
CA LYS A 91 -12.87 -8.02 12.57
C LYS A 91 -14.10 -8.84 12.97
N ARG A 92 -15.30 -8.41 12.58
CA ARG A 92 -16.56 -9.11 12.90
C ARG A 92 -16.67 -10.49 12.26
N ASN A 93 -16.01 -10.70 11.12
CA ASN A 93 -16.03 -11.97 10.38
C ASN A 93 -14.77 -12.81 10.62
N GLY A 94 -13.92 -12.42 11.57
CA GLY A 94 -12.68 -13.13 11.89
C GLY A 94 -11.70 -13.22 10.71
N ILE A 95 -11.72 -12.23 9.81
CA ILE A 95 -10.79 -12.16 8.67
C ILE A 95 -9.47 -11.56 9.19
N PRO A 96 -8.32 -12.27 9.06
CA PRO A 96 -7.05 -11.75 9.54
C PRO A 96 -6.60 -10.53 8.75
N THR A 97 -6.15 -9.50 9.46
CA THR A 97 -5.65 -8.25 8.88
C THR A 97 -4.25 -7.93 9.35
N GLY A 98 -3.51 -7.15 8.57
CA GLY A 98 -2.17 -6.69 8.94
C GLY A 98 -2.18 -5.65 10.05
N ALA A 99 -0.99 -5.32 10.55
CA ALA A 99 -0.81 -4.26 11.54
C ALA A 99 -0.94 -2.85 10.95
N GLY A 100 -1.03 -2.73 9.62
CA GLY A 100 -0.96 -1.49 8.87
C GLY A 100 0.40 -1.30 8.20
N ARG A 101 0.43 -0.52 7.12
CA ARG A 101 1.65 -0.22 6.37
C ARG A 101 1.69 1.23 5.92
N GLY A 102 2.82 1.64 5.37
CA GLY A 102 2.99 2.96 4.81
C GLY A 102 2.86 4.05 5.88
N SER A 103 2.43 5.24 5.45
CA SER A 103 2.32 6.39 6.34
C SER A 103 1.10 6.33 7.27
N ALA A 104 0.07 5.54 6.94
CA ALA A 104 -1.14 5.36 7.75
C ALA A 104 -0.85 4.95 9.20
N ALA A 105 0.23 4.20 9.44
CA ALA A 105 0.67 3.82 10.79
C ALA A 105 1.03 5.02 11.69
N GLY A 106 1.24 6.21 11.14
CA GLY A 106 1.49 7.44 11.89
C GLY A 106 0.24 8.14 12.45
N SER A 107 -0.97 7.66 12.12
CA SER A 107 -2.22 8.25 12.63
C SER A 107 -2.72 7.52 13.89
N LEU A 108 -2.86 8.28 14.97
CA LEU A 108 -3.50 7.80 16.18
C LEU A 108 -4.99 7.54 15.94
N VAL A 109 -5.68 8.35 15.13
CA VAL A 109 -7.08 8.10 14.78
C VAL A 109 -7.26 6.73 14.13
N LEU A 110 -6.44 6.39 13.12
CA LEU A 110 -6.51 5.07 12.49
C LEU A 110 -6.19 3.92 13.47
N TYR A 111 -5.25 4.13 14.38
CA TYR A 111 -4.94 3.16 15.43
C TYR A 111 -6.11 2.93 16.40
N LEU A 112 -6.79 4.02 16.82
CA LEU A 112 -7.94 3.97 17.72
C LEU A 112 -9.14 3.27 17.08
N LEU A 113 -9.36 3.48 15.78
CA LEU A 113 -10.42 2.84 15.01
C LEU A 113 -10.09 1.37 14.68
N GLY A 114 -8.85 0.92 14.89
CA GLY A 114 -8.41 -0.43 14.57
C GLY A 114 -8.14 -0.66 13.08
N VAL A 115 -7.98 0.42 12.31
CA VAL A 115 -7.50 0.35 10.92
C VAL A 115 -6.02 0.01 10.89
N THR A 116 -5.26 0.57 11.82
CA THR A 116 -3.88 0.15 12.11
C THR A 116 -3.79 -0.43 13.51
N ASN A 117 -2.80 -1.29 13.75
CA ASN A 117 -2.52 -1.90 15.04
C ASN A 117 -1.14 -1.53 15.60
N ILE A 118 -0.58 -0.41 15.12
CA ILE A 118 0.70 0.15 15.58
C ILE A 118 0.39 1.42 16.37
N ASP A 119 0.88 1.51 17.62
CA ASP A 119 0.71 2.68 18.48
C ASP A 119 1.69 3.79 18.05
N PRO A 120 1.23 4.88 17.40
CA PRO A 120 2.12 5.88 16.85
C PRO A 120 2.77 6.74 17.92
N ILE A 121 2.20 6.84 19.13
CA ILE A 121 2.84 7.60 20.22
C ILE A 121 3.95 6.77 20.83
N LYS A 122 3.74 5.47 21.03
CA LYS A 122 4.78 4.56 21.54
C LYS A 122 6.02 4.53 20.64
N TYR A 123 5.82 4.49 19.32
CA TYR A 123 6.88 4.36 18.33
C TYR A 123 7.27 5.70 17.67
N GLU A 124 6.86 6.83 18.25
CA GLU A 124 7.19 8.20 17.78
C GLU A 124 6.92 8.43 16.28
N LEU A 125 5.80 7.89 15.79
CA LEU A 125 5.39 8.01 14.40
C LEU A 125 4.63 9.33 14.15
N PHE A 126 5.01 10.00 13.07
CA PHE A 126 4.51 11.34 12.72
C PHE A 126 3.23 11.28 11.90
N PHE A 127 2.19 12.00 12.34
CA PHE A 127 0.92 12.13 11.61
C PHE A 127 1.09 12.93 10.33
N GLU A 128 1.99 13.92 10.33
CA GLU A 128 2.26 14.83 9.21
C GLU A 128 2.85 14.09 7.99
N ARG A 129 3.43 12.91 8.22
CA ARG A 129 3.88 12.01 7.15
C ARG A 129 2.70 11.32 6.46
N PHE A 130 1.62 11.06 7.19
CA PHE A 130 0.37 10.51 6.67
C PHE A 130 -0.43 11.59 5.93
N VAL A 131 -0.76 12.67 6.63
CA VAL A 131 -1.62 13.74 6.10
C VAL A 131 -0.91 15.07 6.24
N SER A 132 -0.90 15.85 5.16
CA SER A 132 -0.20 17.13 5.11
C SER A 132 -1.14 18.23 4.63
N LYS A 133 -1.38 19.22 5.51
CA LYS A 133 -2.27 20.36 5.22
C LYS A 133 -1.87 21.14 3.96
N SER A 134 -0.57 21.20 3.63
CA SER A 134 -0.08 21.89 2.43
C SER A 134 -0.33 21.13 1.13
N ARG A 135 -0.64 19.82 1.20
CA ARG A 135 -0.81 18.94 0.04
C ARG A 135 -2.27 18.68 -0.29
N ALA A 136 -3.20 18.69 0.66
CA ALA A 136 -4.61 18.47 0.36
C ALA A 136 -5.21 19.66 -0.38
N ARG A 137 -5.98 19.40 -1.44
CA ARG A 137 -6.66 20.43 -2.21
C ARG A 137 -8.15 20.14 -2.31
N LYS A 138 -8.95 21.12 -1.88
CA LYS A 138 -10.41 21.15 -2.07
C LYS A 138 -10.74 21.94 -3.35
N ILE A 139 -11.67 21.42 -4.13
CA ILE A 139 -12.18 22.02 -5.36
C ILE A 139 -13.67 22.29 -5.11
N GLU A 140 -14.05 23.55 -5.03
CA GLU A 140 -15.46 23.93 -4.94
C GLU A 140 -16.04 24.10 -6.35
N HIS A 141 -17.13 23.40 -6.64
CA HIS A 141 -17.82 23.52 -7.92
C HIS A 141 -19.34 23.38 -7.71
N LYS A 142 -20.09 24.41 -8.12
CA LYS A 142 -21.56 24.47 -8.00
C LYS A 142 -22.08 24.21 -6.57
N GLY A 143 -21.34 24.66 -5.56
CA GLY A 143 -21.73 24.49 -4.14
C GLY A 143 -21.38 23.13 -3.55
N GLU A 144 -20.71 22.25 -4.30
CA GLU A 144 -20.20 20.98 -3.82
C GLU A 144 -18.67 21.03 -3.67
N ILE A 145 -18.14 20.25 -2.73
CA ILE A 145 -16.71 20.10 -2.48
C ILE A 145 -16.23 18.79 -3.08
N PHE A 146 -15.19 18.87 -3.90
CA PHE A 146 -14.45 17.75 -4.45
C PHE A 146 -13.00 17.78 -3.93
N LEU A 147 -12.35 16.63 -3.93
CA LEU A 147 -10.96 16.45 -3.56
C LEU A 147 -10.12 16.15 -4.80
N ASP A 148 -8.85 16.55 -4.78
CA ASP A 148 -7.88 16.03 -5.74
C ASP A 148 -7.48 14.62 -5.29
N GLY A 149 -7.95 13.60 -6.01
CA GLY A 149 -7.72 12.22 -5.61
C GLY A 149 -6.27 11.76 -5.71
N SER A 150 -5.44 12.45 -6.50
CA SER A 150 -3.98 12.22 -6.51
C SER A 150 -3.29 12.65 -5.22
N LEU A 151 -3.98 13.47 -4.41
CA LEU A 151 -3.51 14.02 -3.14
C LEU A 151 -4.23 13.42 -1.92
N LEU A 152 -5.11 12.43 -2.14
CA LEU A 152 -5.68 11.64 -1.06
C LEU A 152 -4.57 10.80 -0.41
N ALA A 153 -4.60 10.71 0.91
CA ALA A 153 -3.63 9.92 1.64
C ALA A 153 -3.89 8.42 1.40
N ASP A 154 -2.90 7.69 0.88
CA ASP A 154 -3.01 6.25 0.67
C ASP A 154 -3.13 5.51 2.01
N ILE A 155 -4.20 4.70 2.17
CA ILE A 155 -4.34 3.71 3.22
C ILE A 155 -4.43 2.34 2.56
N ASP A 156 -3.35 1.57 2.70
CA ASP A 156 -3.27 0.21 2.19
C ASP A 156 -3.78 -0.78 3.25
N ASN A 157 -4.84 -1.52 2.92
CA ASN A 157 -5.42 -2.49 3.84
C ASN A 157 -4.87 -3.89 3.53
N ASP A 158 -4.08 -4.43 4.45
CA ASP A 158 -3.53 -5.78 4.37
C ASP A 158 -4.52 -6.80 4.92
N ILE A 159 -4.92 -7.74 4.08
CA ILE A 159 -5.92 -8.77 4.38
C ILE A 159 -5.33 -10.15 4.09
N SER A 160 -5.77 -11.18 4.80
CA SER A 160 -5.38 -12.55 4.49
C SER A 160 -5.69 -12.88 3.02
N TYR A 161 -4.74 -13.53 2.35
CA TYR A 161 -4.80 -13.74 0.91
C TYR A 161 -6.00 -14.59 0.49
N ASP A 162 -6.30 -15.60 1.29
CA ASP A 162 -7.38 -16.59 1.12
C ASP A 162 -8.78 -16.01 1.33
N ARG A 163 -8.95 -15.04 2.23
CA ARG A 163 -10.25 -14.43 2.55
C ARG A 163 -10.47 -13.04 1.96
N ARG A 164 -9.49 -12.53 1.20
CA ARG A 164 -9.56 -11.23 0.52
C ARG A 164 -10.81 -11.06 -0.36
N SER A 165 -11.24 -12.11 -1.05
CA SER A 165 -12.42 -12.07 -1.94
C SER A 165 -13.72 -11.76 -1.19
N GLU A 166 -13.85 -12.19 0.07
CA GLU A 166 -15.01 -11.87 0.91
C GLU A 166 -15.12 -10.37 1.17
N VAL A 167 -13.98 -9.70 1.39
CA VAL A 167 -13.92 -8.26 1.64
C VAL A 167 -14.23 -7.47 0.38
N ILE A 168 -13.70 -7.89 -0.77
CA ILE A 168 -14.04 -7.27 -2.06
C ILE A 168 -15.53 -7.38 -2.32
N LYS A 169 -16.11 -8.57 -2.10
CA LYS A 169 -17.55 -8.79 -2.28
C LYS A 169 -18.37 -7.90 -1.35
N TYR A 170 -17.98 -7.76 -0.08
CA TYR A 170 -18.63 -6.85 0.86
C TYR A 170 -18.63 -5.39 0.35
N ILE A 171 -17.49 -4.91 -0.17
CA ILE A 171 -17.37 -3.57 -0.74
C ILE A 171 -18.26 -3.43 -1.99
N GLU A 172 -18.25 -4.41 -2.89
CA GLU A 172 -19.06 -4.40 -4.12
C GLU A 172 -20.57 -4.40 -3.83
N GLU A 173 -21.02 -5.19 -2.85
CA GLU A 173 -22.43 -5.22 -2.42
C GLU A 173 -22.84 -3.91 -1.74
N LYS A 174 -21.97 -3.34 -0.90
CA LYS A 174 -22.25 -2.08 -0.19
C LYS A 174 -22.30 -0.87 -1.13
N PHE A 175 -21.49 -0.88 -2.17
CA PHE A 175 -21.35 0.21 -3.14
C PHE A 175 -21.79 -0.25 -4.54
N GLU A 176 -22.96 -0.88 -4.63
CA GLU A 176 -23.48 -1.46 -5.88
C GLU A 176 -23.48 -0.44 -7.04
N GLY A 177 -22.85 -0.81 -8.15
CA GLY A 177 -22.70 0.03 -9.35
C GLY A 177 -21.72 1.21 -9.19
N LYS A 178 -21.12 1.38 -8.01
CA LYS A 178 -20.16 2.45 -7.69
C LYS A 178 -18.72 1.95 -7.52
N THR A 179 -18.48 0.66 -7.75
CA THR A 179 -17.15 0.04 -7.67
C THR A 179 -16.67 -0.50 -9.00
N SER A 180 -15.35 -0.50 -9.20
CA SER A 180 -14.72 -1.16 -10.35
C SER A 180 -13.28 -1.55 -10.03
N LYS A 181 -12.76 -2.60 -10.69
CA LYS A 181 -11.31 -2.88 -10.69
C LYS A 181 -10.61 -1.88 -11.60
N ILE A 182 -9.32 -1.64 -11.37
CA ILE A 182 -8.56 -0.63 -12.13
C ILE A 182 -7.86 -1.29 -13.34
N LEU A 183 -7.87 -0.61 -14.50
CA LEU A 183 -7.13 -1.06 -15.68
C LEU A 183 -5.63 -1.00 -15.44
N THR A 184 -4.89 -1.99 -15.92
CA THR A 184 -3.43 -1.87 -16.09
C THR A 184 -3.07 -1.91 -17.55
N LEU A 185 -2.17 -1.02 -17.97
CA LEU A 185 -1.64 -0.96 -19.32
C LEU A 185 -0.22 -1.53 -19.32
N ASN A 186 -0.06 -2.73 -19.87
CA ASN A 186 1.26 -3.34 -19.99
C ASN A 186 1.94 -2.81 -21.25
N THR A 187 3.10 -2.18 -21.09
CA THR A 187 3.87 -1.63 -22.20
C THR A 187 4.92 -2.60 -22.71
N LEU A 188 5.33 -2.42 -23.97
CA LEU A 188 6.45 -3.14 -24.56
C LEU A 188 7.76 -2.68 -23.90
N SER A 189 8.39 -3.58 -23.14
CA SER A 189 9.71 -3.31 -22.56
C SER A 189 10.81 -3.41 -23.61
N SER A 190 11.90 -2.68 -23.38
CA SER A 190 13.15 -2.69 -24.16
C SER A 190 13.61 -4.13 -24.45
N LYS A 191 13.58 -4.97 -23.41
CA LYS A 191 13.95 -6.38 -23.48
C LYS A 191 13.07 -7.16 -24.45
N LEU A 192 11.75 -6.98 -24.36
CA LEU A 192 10.80 -7.66 -25.24
C LEU A 192 10.91 -7.14 -26.68
N CYS A 193 10.98 -5.82 -26.87
CA CYS A 193 11.13 -5.20 -28.19
C CYS A 193 12.36 -5.73 -28.92
N MET A 194 13.52 -5.78 -28.27
CA MET A 194 14.75 -6.27 -28.89
C MET A 194 14.67 -7.76 -29.22
N LYS A 195 14.05 -8.58 -28.36
CA LYS A 195 13.86 -10.00 -28.65
C LYS A 195 12.98 -10.23 -29.86
N GLU A 196 11.82 -9.57 -29.93
CA GLU A 196 10.87 -9.78 -31.03
C GLU A 196 11.41 -9.20 -32.35
N CYS A 197 12.03 -8.01 -32.30
CA CYS A 197 12.65 -7.42 -33.50
C CYS A 197 13.80 -8.28 -34.03
N GLY A 198 14.70 -8.75 -33.15
CA GLY A 198 15.83 -9.60 -33.54
C GLY A 198 15.38 -10.91 -34.20
N LYS A 199 14.32 -11.55 -33.68
CA LYS A 199 13.75 -12.77 -34.28
C LYS A 199 13.08 -12.51 -35.63
N ILE A 200 12.31 -11.43 -35.77
CA ILE A 200 11.48 -11.20 -36.96
C ILE A 200 12.27 -10.56 -38.10
N ILE A 201 13.18 -9.63 -37.79
CA ILE A 201 13.85 -8.81 -38.80
C ILE A 201 15.20 -9.40 -39.20
N ASP A 202 15.95 -9.90 -38.23
CA ASP A 202 17.31 -10.42 -38.42
C ASP A 202 17.38 -11.94 -38.26
N GLU A 203 16.23 -12.62 -38.12
CA GLU A 203 16.08 -14.08 -38.06
C GLU A 203 16.97 -14.77 -37.00
N LEU A 204 17.23 -14.04 -35.91
CA LEU A 204 18.07 -14.54 -34.82
C LEU A 204 17.36 -15.66 -34.06
N SER A 205 18.14 -16.64 -33.61
CA SER A 205 17.65 -17.71 -32.77
C SER A 205 17.23 -17.19 -31.38
N GLU A 206 16.39 -17.98 -30.69
CA GLU A 206 15.94 -17.65 -29.33
C GLU A 206 17.11 -17.50 -28.33
N ILE A 207 18.17 -18.29 -28.53
CA ILE A 207 19.39 -18.24 -27.71
C ILE A 207 20.09 -16.89 -27.88
N GLU A 208 20.29 -16.46 -29.13
CA GLU A 208 20.97 -15.20 -29.44
C GLU A 208 20.19 -14.02 -28.86
N VAL A 209 18.88 -13.93 -29.13
CA VAL A 209 18.10 -12.79 -28.62
C VAL A 209 18.02 -12.78 -27.10
N ASN A 210 18.01 -13.94 -26.43
CA ASN A 210 18.02 -14.00 -24.97
C ASN A 210 19.33 -13.44 -24.41
N GLN A 211 20.48 -13.90 -24.93
CA GLN A 211 21.80 -13.45 -24.49
C GLN A 211 21.94 -11.93 -24.56
N ILE A 212 21.46 -11.31 -25.64
CA ILE A 212 21.50 -9.85 -25.80
C ILE A 212 20.48 -9.15 -24.92
N SER A 213 19.27 -9.69 -24.81
CA SER A 213 18.23 -9.07 -23.98
C SER A 213 18.61 -9.05 -22.50
N ASP A 214 19.46 -9.98 -22.06
CA ASP A 214 20.00 -10.04 -20.70
C ASP A 214 21.09 -9.01 -20.43
N THR A 215 21.70 -8.42 -21.47
CA THR A 215 22.69 -7.33 -21.31
C THR A 215 22.06 -5.96 -21.12
N ILE A 216 20.74 -5.84 -21.23
CA ILE A 216 20.00 -4.61 -20.93
C ILE A 216 19.94 -4.43 -19.41
N PRO A 217 20.45 -3.30 -18.87
CA PRO A 217 20.51 -3.09 -17.44
C PRO A 217 19.12 -2.98 -16.81
N LYS A 218 19.07 -3.23 -15.50
CA LYS A 218 17.89 -3.01 -14.69
C LYS A 218 18.21 -2.03 -13.57
N HIS A 219 17.45 -0.96 -13.48
CA HIS A 219 17.54 0.00 -12.38
C HIS A 219 16.36 -0.20 -11.45
N PHE A 220 16.63 -0.47 -10.17
CA PHE A 220 15.59 -0.67 -9.16
C PHE A 220 14.52 -1.70 -9.59
N GLY A 221 14.97 -2.79 -10.22
CA GLY A 221 14.10 -3.86 -10.71
C GLY A 221 13.37 -3.57 -12.04
N LYS A 222 13.46 -2.36 -12.58
CA LYS A 222 12.86 -1.99 -13.88
C LYS A 222 13.90 -2.08 -15.00
N VAL A 223 13.50 -2.66 -16.13
CA VAL A 223 14.33 -2.74 -17.35
C VAL A 223 14.59 -1.32 -17.86
N ALA A 224 15.86 -0.99 -18.10
CA ALA A 224 16.26 0.31 -18.62
C ALA A 224 15.74 0.53 -20.05
N LYS A 225 15.48 1.78 -20.42
CA LYS A 225 15.12 2.14 -21.80
C LYS A 225 16.26 1.81 -22.77
N LEU A 226 15.94 1.62 -24.04
CA LEU A 226 16.91 1.28 -25.09
C LEU A 226 18.05 2.29 -25.22
N ASP A 227 17.77 3.59 -25.10
CA ASP A 227 18.79 4.64 -25.15
C ASP A 227 19.77 4.53 -23.98
N VAL A 228 19.26 4.34 -22.76
CA VAL A 228 20.08 4.15 -21.55
C VAL A 228 20.91 2.87 -21.66
N ALA A 229 20.30 1.79 -22.13
CA ALA A 229 21.00 0.52 -22.34
C ALA A 229 22.12 0.65 -23.38
N TYR A 230 21.93 1.46 -24.43
CA TYR A 230 22.93 1.72 -25.45
C TYR A 230 24.14 2.51 -24.90
N GLU A 231 23.91 3.39 -23.93
CA GLU A 231 24.96 4.17 -23.29
C GLU A 231 25.73 3.37 -22.22
N GLU A 232 25.01 2.61 -21.38
CA GLU A 232 25.59 1.96 -20.21
C GLU A 232 26.16 0.55 -20.48
N SER A 233 25.64 -0.16 -21.48
CA SER A 233 26.02 -1.55 -21.75
C SER A 233 26.78 -1.66 -23.07
N GLU A 234 28.10 -1.81 -22.98
CA GLU A 234 28.98 -1.93 -24.16
C GLU A 234 28.61 -3.14 -25.03
N SER A 235 28.18 -4.24 -24.40
CA SER A 235 27.73 -5.45 -25.10
C SER A 235 26.42 -5.22 -25.83
N PHE A 236 25.45 -4.53 -25.21
CA PHE A 236 24.21 -4.15 -25.86
C PHE A 236 24.46 -3.18 -27.01
N LYS A 237 25.35 -2.19 -26.82
CA LYS A 237 25.75 -1.22 -27.85
C LYS A 237 26.30 -1.90 -29.10
N LYS A 238 27.23 -2.85 -28.94
CA LYS A 238 27.79 -3.64 -30.06
C LYS A 238 26.70 -4.38 -30.83
N PHE A 239 25.71 -4.92 -30.13
CA PHE A 239 24.58 -5.58 -30.77
C PHE A 239 23.70 -4.59 -31.53
N ALA A 240 23.32 -3.48 -30.91
CA ALA A 240 22.51 -2.45 -31.54
C ALA A 240 23.18 -1.88 -32.80
N ASP A 241 24.51 -1.72 -32.77
CA ASP A 241 25.31 -1.27 -33.91
C ASP A 241 25.43 -2.33 -35.01
N LYS A 242 25.43 -3.63 -34.65
CA LYS A 242 25.42 -4.74 -35.60
C LYS A 242 24.05 -4.89 -36.28
N TYR A 243 22.98 -4.79 -35.51
CA TYR A 243 21.59 -5.02 -35.94
C TYR A 243 20.78 -3.71 -35.94
N LYS A 244 21.28 -2.71 -36.68
CA LYS A 244 20.73 -1.34 -36.68
C LYS A 244 19.25 -1.26 -37.03
N LYS A 245 18.78 -2.14 -37.93
CA LYS A 245 17.38 -2.15 -38.37
C LYS A 245 16.46 -2.63 -37.24
N SER A 246 16.81 -3.72 -36.56
CA SER A 246 16.08 -4.20 -35.38
C SER A 246 16.09 -3.17 -34.27
N PHE A 247 17.24 -2.59 -33.94
CA PHE A 247 17.33 -1.56 -32.90
C PHE A 247 16.44 -0.36 -33.20
N LYS A 248 16.50 0.18 -34.43
CA LYS A 248 15.69 1.33 -34.84
C LYS A 248 14.18 1.06 -34.78
N ILE A 249 13.75 -0.18 -35.10
CA ILE A 249 12.34 -0.56 -35.01
C ILE A 249 11.95 -0.78 -33.55
N ALA A 250 12.75 -1.51 -32.78
CA ALA A 250 12.53 -1.73 -31.36
C ALA A 250 12.41 -0.41 -30.58
N HIS A 251 13.25 0.58 -30.90
CA HIS A 251 13.21 1.93 -30.32
C HIS A 251 11.88 2.64 -30.58
N LYS A 252 11.32 2.49 -31.78
CA LYS A 252 10.00 3.05 -32.11
C LYS A 252 8.84 2.32 -31.43
N LEU A 253 9.01 1.05 -31.08
CA LEU A 253 7.98 0.22 -30.45
C LEU A 253 8.03 0.25 -28.93
N GLU A 254 9.18 0.59 -28.35
CA GLU A 254 9.37 0.70 -26.90
C GLU A 254 8.32 1.62 -26.27
N GLY A 255 7.70 1.15 -25.19
CA GLY A 255 6.70 1.93 -24.44
C GLY A 255 5.30 1.92 -25.04
N LEU A 256 5.09 1.38 -26.25
CA LEU A 256 3.75 1.19 -26.78
C LEU A 256 2.96 0.19 -25.93
N ILE A 257 1.64 0.37 -25.86
CA ILE A 257 0.73 -0.51 -25.12
C ILE A 257 0.66 -1.86 -25.84
N LYS A 258 1.02 -2.93 -25.12
CA LYS A 258 0.98 -4.31 -25.62
C LYS A 258 -0.40 -4.94 -25.40
N ASN A 259 -0.89 -4.85 -24.17
CA ASN A 259 -2.18 -5.38 -23.77
C ASN A 259 -2.68 -4.68 -22.50
N THR A 260 -3.94 -4.94 -22.18
CA THR A 260 -4.58 -4.52 -20.94
C THR A 260 -4.56 -5.66 -19.92
N GLY A 261 -4.57 -5.30 -18.64
CA GLY A 261 -4.73 -6.19 -17.51
C GLY A 261 -5.62 -5.55 -16.44
N VAL A 262 -5.66 -6.20 -15.27
CA VAL A 262 -6.41 -5.73 -14.11
C VAL A 262 -5.43 -5.49 -12.96
N HIS A 263 -5.58 -4.37 -12.25
CA HIS A 263 -4.75 -4.05 -11.10
C HIS A 263 -4.95 -5.12 -10.01
N PRO A 264 -3.88 -5.70 -9.46
CA PRO A 264 -4.00 -6.85 -8.55
C PRO A 264 -4.69 -6.49 -7.23
N SER A 265 -4.51 -5.25 -6.74
CA SER A 265 -4.93 -4.83 -5.40
C SER A 265 -6.00 -3.73 -5.39
N GLY A 266 -6.14 -3.00 -6.50
CA GLY A 266 -6.78 -1.70 -6.52
C GLY A 266 -8.25 -1.81 -6.91
N ILE A 267 -9.12 -1.30 -6.06
CA ILE A 267 -10.54 -1.09 -6.32
C ILE A 267 -10.82 0.40 -6.32
N SER A 268 -11.57 0.86 -7.32
CA SER A 268 -12.12 2.20 -7.38
C SER A 268 -13.47 2.20 -6.67
N ILE A 269 -13.70 3.17 -5.79
CA ILE A 269 -14.98 3.42 -5.14
C ILE A 269 -15.37 4.87 -5.40
N SER A 270 -16.56 5.07 -5.95
CA SER A 270 -17.06 6.40 -6.33
C SER A 270 -18.30 6.79 -5.55
N TYR A 271 -18.55 8.09 -5.41
CA TYR A 271 -19.85 8.61 -5.00
C TYR A 271 -20.92 8.33 -6.06
N TYR A 272 -20.56 8.48 -7.34
CA TYR A 272 -21.44 8.29 -8.50
C TYR A 272 -21.41 6.84 -8.99
N LYS A 273 -22.37 6.45 -9.83
CA LYS A 273 -22.23 5.18 -10.55
C LYS A 273 -21.03 5.26 -11.48
N GLN A 274 -20.29 4.17 -11.57
CA GLN A 274 -19.05 4.14 -12.36
C GLN A 274 -19.32 4.39 -13.85
N GLU A 275 -20.42 3.85 -14.38
CA GLU A 275 -20.85 4.03 -15.78
C GLU A 275 -21.22 5.48 -16.14
N ASP A 276 -21.52 6.33 -15.14
CA ASP A 276 -21.84 7.74 -15.35
C ASP A 276 -20.58 8.60 -15.52
N ILE A 277 -19.42 8.13 -15.03
CA ILE A 277 -18.19 8.94 -14.91
C ILE A 277 -17.00 8.38 -15.70
N MET A 278 -17.01 7.10 -16.08
CA MET A 278 -15.94 6.50 -16.86
C MET A 278 -16.44 5.32 -17.72
N PRO A 279 -15.78 5.03 -18.86
CA PRO A 279 -16.05 3.81 -19.62
C PRO A 279 -15.67 2.58 -18.79
N LEU A 280 -16.43 1.50 -18.95
CA LEU A 280 -16.20 0.24 -18.26
C LEU A 280 -16.07 -0.91 -19.26
N GLN A 281 -15.33 -1.94 -18.86
CA GLN A 281 -15.24 -3.22 -19.55
C GLN A 281 -15.61 -4.35 -18.57
N LYS A 282 -16.09 -5.47 -19.12
CA LYS A 282 -16.31 -6.69 -18.35
C LYS A 282 -15.19 -7.68 -18.63
N THR A 283 -14.65 -8.27 -17.58
CA THR A 283 -13.79 -9.44 -17.70
C THR A 283 -14.61 -10.70 -17.96
N ASN A 284 -13.93 -11.79 -18.35
CA ASN A 284 -14.58 -13.07 -18.64
C ASN A 284 -15.35 -13.65 -17.43
N ASP A 285 -14.95 -13.28 -16.20
CA ASP A 285 -15.61 -13.65 -14.95
C ASP A 285 -16.78 -12.73 -14.57
N GLY A 286 -17.09 -11.73 -15.40
CA GLY A 286 -18.19 -10.78 -15.18
C GLY A 286 -17.82 -9.55 -14.34
N SER A 287 -16.60 -9.47 -13.79
CA SER A 287 -16.17 -8.30 -13.01
C SER A 287 -16.13 -7.03 -13.86
N LEU A 288 -16.47 -5.89 -13.25
CA LEU A 288 -16.30 -4.58 -13.88
C LEU A 288 -14.86 -4.09 -13.71
N VAL A 289 -14.26 -3.65 -14.82
CA VAL A 289 -12.95 -3.00 -14.83
C VAL A 289 -13.12 -1.64 -15.49
N SER A 290 -12.47 -0.62 -14.93
CA SER A 290 -12.37 0.69 -15.55
C SER A 290 -11.76 0.60 -16.96
N GLY A 291 -12.19 1.47 -17.87
CA GLY A 291 -11.53 1.74 -19.14
C GLY A 291 -10.38 2.74 -19.02
N TYR A 292 -10.16 3.28 -17.82
CA TYR A 292 -9.09 4.20 -17.46
C TYR A 292 -8.05 3.52 -16.58
N ASP A 293 -6.80 3.97 -16.71
CA ASP A 293 -5.71 3.51 -15.86
C ASP A 293 -5.79 4.14 -14.45
N MET A 294 -4.78 3.83 -13.64
CA MET A 294 -4.72 4.25 -12.24
C MET A 294 -4.79 5.77 -12.06
N ASP A 295 -4.10 6.54 -12.90
CA ASP A 295 -3.98 7.99 -12.72
C ASP A 295 -5.30 8.68 -13.08
N ASP A 296 -5.91 8.25 -14.19
CA ASP A 296 -7.21 8.76 -14.63
C ASP A 296 -8.33 8.40 -13.64
N VAL A 297 -8.34 7.15 -13.12
CA VAL A 297 -9.30 6.71 -12.08
C VAL A 297 -9.17 7.52 -10.80
N ALA A 298 -7.93 7.81 -10.37
CA ALA A 298 -7.67 8.61 -9.17
C ALA A 298 -8.18 10.04 -9.28
N SER A 299 -8.37 10.57 -10.48
CA SER A 299 -8.94 11.92 -10.67
C SER A 299 -10.46 11.98 -10.45
N LEU A 300 -11.17 10.84 -10.56
CA LEU A 300 -12.63 10.76 -10.58
C LEU A 300 -13.22 10.01 -9.38
N SER A 301 -12.43 9.14 -8.74
CA SER A 301 -12.88 8.22 -7.69
C SER A 301 -11.81 7.99 -6.64
N VAL A 302 -12.21 7.41 -5.50
CA VAL A 302 -11.26 7.03 -4.46
C VAL A 302 -10.62 5.70 -4.84
N LYS A 303 -9.29 5.66 -4.85
CA LYS A 303 -8.50 4.44 -4.99
C LYS A 303 -8.38 3.76 -3.63
N PHE A 304 -8.77 2.51 -3.55
CA PHE A 304 -8.60 1.66 -2.36
C PHE A 304 -7.72 0.47 -2.72
N ASP A 305 -6.64 0.28 -1.98
CA ASP A 305 -5.81 -0.91 -2.13
C ASP A 305 -6.19 -1.93 -1.05
N ILE A 306 -6.80 -3.03 -1.51
CA ILE A 306 -7.08 -4.21 -0.71
C ILE A 306 -6.04 -5.26 -1.10
N LEU A 307 -5.02 -5.44 -0.27
CA LEU A 307 -3.90 -6.33 -0.58
C LEU A 307 -4.07 -7.69 0.09
N GLY A 308 -3.86 -8.76 -0.67
CA GLY A 308 -3.84 -10.12 -0.13
C GLY A 308 -2.44 -10.52 0.29
N LEU A 309 -2.19 -10.66 1.59
CA LEU A 309 -0.87 -10.98 2.13
C LEU A 309 -0.82 -12.45 2.57
N ARG A 310 -0.04 -13.26 1.85
CA ARG A 310 0.12 -14.70 2.16
C ARG A 310 0.70 -14.94 3.56
N THR A 311 1.58 -14.05 4.03
CA THR A 311 2.16 -14.13 5.37
C THR A 311 1.09 -14.10 6.45
N LEU A 312 0.02 -13.30 6.29
CA LEU A 312 -1.08 -13.25 7.26
C LEU A 312 -1.83 -14.57 7.30
N SER A 313 -2.12 -15.16 6.14
CA SER A 313 -2.76 -16.49 6.07
C SER A 313 -1.91 -17.55 6.76
N VAL A 314 -0.60 -17.59 6.48
CA VAL A 314 0.32 -18.54 7.11
C VAL A 314 0.38 -18.39 8.63
N VAL A 315 0.49 -17.15 9.13
CA VAL A 315 0.51 -16.89 10.58
C VAL A 315 -0.82 -17.29 11.23
N HIS A 316 -1.94 -16.92 10.61
CA HIS A 316 -3.27 -17.28 11.10
C HIS A 316 -3.47 -18.79 11.18
N ASP A 317 -3.17 -19.52 10.11
CA ASP A 317 -3.30 -20.99 10.05
C ASP A 317 -2.41 -21.67 11.08
N THR A 318 -1.20 -21.16 11.29
CA THR A 318 -0.25 -21.68 12.29
C THR A 318 -0.79 -21.47 13.70
N CYS A 319 -1.24 -20.25 14.01
CA CYS A 319 -1.85 -19.92 15.30
C CYS A 319 -3.09 -20.76 15.58
N GLN A 320 -3.97 -20.95 14.58
CA GLN A 320 -5.17 -21.77 14.70
C GLN A 320 -4.83 -23.24 15.01
N GLN A 321 -3.86 -23.82 14.30
CA GLN A 321 -3.41 -25.20 14.55
C GLN A 321 -2.83 -25.41 15.94
N LEU A 322 -2.19 -24.38 16.50
CA LEU A 322 -1.61 -24.40 17.83
C LEU A 322 -2.59 -23.97 18.93
N GLY A 323 -3.80 -23.51 18.57
CA GLY A 323 -4.76 -22.95 19.53
C GLY A 323 -4.29 -21.63 20.17
N ILE A 324 -3.46 -20.86 19.47
CA ILE A 324 -2.92 -19.57 19.91
C ILE A 324 -3.72 -18.45 19.27
N ASP A 325 -4.07 -17.43 20.03
CA ASP A 325 -4.58 -16.17 19.48
C ASP A 325 -3.40 -15.33 18.97
N ALA A 326 -3.34 -15.08 17.67
CA ALA A 326 -2.27 -14.27 17.08
C ALA A 326 -2.23 -12.85 17.67
N SER A 327 -3.37 -12.31 18.11
CA SER A 327 -3.46 -10.97 18.69
C SER A 327 -2.95 -10.89 20.13
N SER A 328 -2.76 -12.04 20.80
CA SER A 328 -2.22 -12.10 22.16
C SER A 328 -0.69 -12.22 22.19
N ILE A 329 -0.02 -12.32 21.04
CA ILE A 329 1.45 -12.38 20.97
C ILE A 329 2.00 -11.01 21.36
N ASP A 330 2.77 -10.96 22.46
CA ASP A 330 3.42 -9.74 22.91
C ASP A 330 4.70 -9.48 22.08
N PRO A 331 4.77 -8.38 21.30
CA PRO A 331 5.98 -8.03 20.56
C PRO A 331 7.18 -7.72 21.47
N ALA A 332 7.00 -7.54 22.78
CA ALA A 332 8.09 -7.34 23.73
C ALA A 332 8.70 -8.66 24.26
N ASP A 333 8.15 -9.82 23.89
CA ASP A 333 8.67 -11.11 24.35
C ASP A 333 10.09 -11.36 23.83
N GLU A 334 11.05 -11.41 24.74
CA GLU A 334 12.48 -11.60 24.46
C GLU A 334 12.77 -12.90 23.71
N THR A 335 11.92 -13.93 23.87
CA THR A 335 12.11 -15.24 23.21
C THR A 335 11.97 -15.15 21.70
N ILE A 336 11.17 -14.19 21.20
CA ILE A 336 11.01 -13.91 19.75
C ILE A 336 12.36 -13.52 19.17
N TYR A 337 13.08 -12.63 19.85
CA TYR A 337 14.34 -12.03 19.41
C TYR A 337 15.54 -12.95 19.61
N ALA A 338 15.55 -13.72 20.71
CA ALA A 338 16.55 -14.76 20.94
C ALA A 338 16.59 -15.79 19.79
N ALA A 339 15.41 -16.18 19.27
CA ALA A 339 15.32 -17.08 18.13
C ALA A 339 15.95 -16.51 16.84
N LEU A 340 15.84 -15.20 16.61
CA LEU A 340 16.44 -14.52 15.45
C LEU A 340 17.97 -14.46 15.54
N SER A 341 18.52 -14.30 16.75
CA SER A 341 19.98 -14.29 16.98
C SER A 341 20.61 -15.65 16.67
N CYS A 342 19.93 -16.74 17.05
CA CYS A 342 20.37 -18.11 16.83
C CYS A 342 20.03 -18.66 15.44
N LEU A 343 19.34 -17.89 14.60
CA LEU A 343 18.83 -18.31 13.29
C LEU A 343 19.95 -18.87 12.41
N GLN A 344 19.75 -20.08 11.87
CA GLN A 344 20.71 -20.72 10.95
C GLN A 344 20.30 -20.57 9.48
N GLN A 345 19.00 -20.44 9.21
CA GLN A 345 18.46 -20.34 7.86
C GLN A 345 17.24 -19.41 7.85
N PRO A 346 17.12 -18.47 6.89
CA PRO A 346 16.06 -17.45 6.90
C PRO A 346 14.78 -17.87 6.17
N LYS A 347 14.68 -19.12 5.72
CA LYS A 347 13.57 -19.62 4.90
C LYS A 347 12.23 -19.42 5.61
N GLY A 348 11.27 -18.82 4.93
CA GLY A 348 9.94 -18.55 5.46
C GLY A 348 9.83 -17.34 6.40
N LEU A 349 10.92 -16.61 6.67
CA LEU A 349 10.85 -15.37 7.46
C LEU A 349 10.51 -14.17 6.58
N PHE A 350 9.34 -13.59 6.84
CA PHE A 350 8.87 -12.40 6.14
C PHE A 350 9.88 -11.25 6.28
N GLN A 351 10.27 -10.66 5.15
CA GLN A 351 11.26 -9.57 5.02
C GLN A 351 12.71 -9.88 5.44
N ILE A 352 13.01 -11.09 5.89
CA ILE A 352 14.38 -11.51 6.30
C ILE A 352 14.92 -12.63 5.40
N GLU A 353 14.08 -13.29 4.61
CA GLU A 353 14.45 -14.43 3.76
C GLU A 353 15.59 -14.16 2.76
N ALA A 354 15.70 -12.93 2.23
CA ALA A 354 16.76 -12.58 1.30
C ALA A 354 18.15 -12.60 1.97
N ASP A 355 19.17 -13.07 1.24
CA ASP A 355 20.54 -13.25 1.76
C ASP A 355 21.12 -11.99 2.43
N THR A 356 20.92 -10.81 1.84
CA THR A 356 21.34 -9.53 2.43
C THR A 356 20.64 -9.26 3.75
N ASN A 357 19.31 -9.39 3.80
CA ASN A 357 18.51 -9.15 5.00
C ASN A 357 18.88 -10.12 6.12
N PHE A 358 19.07 -11.40 5.77
CA PHE A 358 19.52 -12.42 6.71
C PHE A 358 20.89 -12.09 7.30
N LYS A 359 21.88 -11.71 6.48
CA LYS A 359 23.22 -11.30 6.95
C LYS A 359 23.16 -10.10 7.88
N VAL A 360 22.38 -9.08 7.53
CA VAL A 360 22.15 -7.90 8.37
C VAL A 360 21.52 -8.30 9.71
N CYS A 361 20.47 -9.13 9.68
CA CYS A 361 19.80 -9.63 10.87
C CYS A 361 20.75 -10.41 11.80
N LYS A 362 21.59 -11.29 11.23
CA LYS A 362 22.58 -12.08 12.00
C LYS A 362 23.64 -11.23 12.65
N GLN A 363 24.05 -10.16 12.00
CA GLN A 363 25.09 -9.29 12.51
C GLN A 363 24.56 -8.34 13.59
N ILE A 364 23.38 -7.75 13.37
CA ILE A 364 22.77 -6.82 14.33
C ILE A 364 22.23 -7.59 15.55
N ALA A 365 21.73 -8.82 15.36
CA ALA A 365 21.15 -9.65 16.42
C ALA A 365 20.10 -8.87 17.26
N PRO A 366 18.99 -8.42 16.63
CA PRO A 366 18.03 -7.53 17.26
C PRO A 366 17.42 -8.16 18.51
N GLN A 367 17.23 -7.36 19.55
CA GLN A 367 16.73 -7.74 20.88
C GLN A 367 15.31 -7.24 21.17
N ASN A 368 14.78 -6.36 20.31
CA ASN A 368 13.44 -5.79 20.40
C ASN A 368 12.92 -5.39 19.02
N LEU A 369 11.67 -4.94 18.96
CA LEU A 369 10.97 -4.64 17.72
C LEU A 369 11.61 -3.47 16.97
N GLU A 370 12.07 -2.46 17.70
CA GLU A 370 12.71 -1.27 17.15
C GLU A 370 14.01 -1.64 16.41
N GLN A 371 14.84 -2.50 17.01
CA GLN A 371 16.05 -3.01 16.37
C GLN A 371 15.73 -3.92 15.19
N LEU A 372 14.69 -4.75 15.28
CA LEU A 372 14.24 -5.58 14.16
C LEU A 372 13.74 -4.72 12.98
N SER A 373 13.07 -3.61 13.26
CA SER A 373 12.66 -2.64 12.25
C SER A 373 13.88 -2.00 11.56
N ALA A 374 14.91 -1.66 12.35
CA ALA A 374 16.17 -1.15 11.82
C ALA A 374 16.90 -2.15 10.92
N VAL A 375 16.89 -3.45 11.25
CA VAL A 375 17.43 -4.51 10.37
C VAL A 375 16.82 -4.45 8.97
N VAL A 376 15.49 -4.36 8.89
CA VAL A 376 14.78 -4.29 7.60
C VAL A 376 15.07 -2.98 6.86
N ALA A 377 15.24 -1.87 7.58
CA ALA A 377 15.56 -0.56 7.00
C ALA A 377 17.00 -0.51 6.44
N ILE A 378 17.97 -1.06 7.18
CA ILE A 378 19.40 -1.09 6.85
C ILE A 378 19.69 -2.05 5.69
N ALA A 379 18.93 -3.14 5.55
CA ALA A 379 19.09 -4.12 4.48
C ALA A 379 18.63 -3.61 3.09
N ARG A 380 18.96 -2.35 2.76
CA ARG A 380 18.64 -1.69 1.50
C ARG A 380 19.90 -1.02 0.93
N PRO A 381 20.03 -0.90 -0.40
CA PRO A 381 21.12 -0.16 -1.01
C PRO A 381 21.25 1.26 -0.44
N GLY A 382 22.46 1.70 -0.12
CA GLY A 382 22.78 2.99 0.51
C GLY A 382 22.69 2.99 2.04
N ALA A 383 21.71 2.30 2.64
CA ALA A 383 21.64 2.17 4.10
C ALA A 383 22.56 1.06 4.65
N LEU A 384 22.95 0.12 3.78
CA LEU A 384 23.78 -1.03 4.15
C LEU A 384 25.16 -0.63 4.70
N ASP A 385 25.67 0.54 4.30
CA ASP A 385 26.96 1.06 4.76
C ASP A 385 26.97 1.38 6.27
N PHE A 386 25.80 1.63 6.86
CA PHE A 386 25.64 1.90 8.30
C PHE A 386 25.45 0.64 9.15
N LYS A 387 25.42 -0.54 8.53
CA LYS A 387 25.17 -1.82 9.21
C LYS A 387 26.16 -2.09 10.36
N ASP A 388 27.45 -1.84 10.13
CA ASP A 388 28.49 -2.12 11.12
C ASP A 388 28.35 -1.17 12.33
N SER A 389 28.20 0.14 12.08
CA SER A 389 27.99 1.15 13.13
C SER A 389 26.73 0.88 13.96
N TYR A 390 25.63 0.46 13.32
CA TYR A 390 24.40 0.13 14.05
C TYR A 390 24.55 -1.16 14.87
N ALA A 391 25.23 -2.19 14.34
CA ALA A 391 25.50 -3.41 15.10
C ALA A 391 26.37 -3.14 16.34
N ASP A 392 27.35 -2.23 16.24
CA ASP A 392 28.13 -1.79 17.39
C ASP A 392 27.27 -1.06 18.42
N TYR A 393 26.41 -0.12 17.98
CA TYR A 393 25.45 0.55 18.87
C TYR A 393 24.54 -0.44 19.62
N VAL A 394 24.01 -1.46 18.94
CA VAL A 394 23.17 -2.47 19.60
C VAL A 394 23.93 -3.25 20.67
N ARG A 395 25.23 -3.51 20.45
CA ARG A 395 26.07 -4.25 21.39
C ARG A 395 26.55 -3.40 22.58
N THR A 396 26.89 -2.13 22.34
CA THR A 396 27.57 -1.28 23.35
C THR A 396 26.64 -0.25 23.99
N GLY A 397 25.53 0.11 23.33
CA GLY A 397 24.68 1.25 23.68
C GLY A 397 25.30 2.61 23.34
N GLU A 398 26.51 2.66 22.79
CA GLU A 398 27.22 3.90 22.45
C GLU A 398 26.94 4.31 21.01
N PHE A 399 26.31 5.47 20.83
CA PHE A 399 26.06 6.02 19.50
C PHE A 399 27.34 6.67 18.96
N GLN A 400 27.96 6.05 17.95
CA GLN A 400 29.03 6.68 17.21
C GLN A 400 28.42 7.58 16.12
N SER A 401 28.42 8.90 16.36
CA SER A 401 28.17 9.86 15.27
C SER A 401 29.30 9.71 14.28
N VAL A 402 28.95 9.36 13.03
CA VAL A 402 29.83 9.62 11.88
C VAL A 402 29.94 11.12 11.67
#